data_AF-F6D3J3-F1
#
_entry.id   AF-F6D3J3-F1
#
_cell.length_a   1.000
_cell.length_b   1.000
_cell.length_c   1.000
_cell.angle_alpha   90.00
_cell.angle_beta   90.00
_cell.angle_gamma   90.00
#
_symmetry.space_group_name_H-M   'P 1'
#
loop_
_entity.id
_entity.type
_entity.pdbx_description
1 polymer ?
#
loop_
_entity_poly.entity_id
_entity_poly.type
_entity_poly.pdbx_seq_one_letter_code
_entity_poly.pdbx_strand_id
1 'polypeptide(L)'
;MNKKTYQNLRLFIIVLVAAFVATAVIMGNLLLAFITLLLGTLASYFIKKNVYEITEDERTALVANNASRMAMVLFLTVITVLGVGLLTLKSTFPEFTQAGFTLTDSACLLLLLYSGFYLYYNKKHG
;
A
#
# COMPACT_ATOMS: atom_id res chain seq x y z
N MET A 1 7.68 14.15 14.82
CA MET A 1 8.78 13.95 13.86
C MET A 1 8.65 14.96 12.71
N ASN A 2 9.76 15.51 12.19
CA ASN A 2 9.74 16.43 11.06
C ASN A 2 9.26 15.72 9.77
N LYS A 3 8.52 16.42 8.90
CA LYS A 3 7.89 15.89 7.68
C LYS A 3 8.89 15.21 6.73
N LYS A 4 10.09 15.79 6.56
CA LYS A 4 11.15 15.22 5.71
C LYS A 4 11.68 13.89 6.27
N THR A 5 11.92 13.82 7.58
CA THR A 5 12.37 12.60 8.26
C THR A 5 11.31 11.50 8.18
N TYR A 6 10.02 11.86 8.33
CA TYR A 6 8.90 10.94 8.13
C TYR A 6 8.87 10.34 6.72
N GLN A 7 9.01 11.17 5.69
CA GLN A 7 9.00 10.72 4.30
C GLN A 7 10.13 9.74 4.01
N ASN A 8 11.34 10.04 4.47
CA ASN A 8 12.51 9.16 4.27
C ASN A 8 12.33 7.82 5.00
N LEU A 9 11.86 7.86 6.26
CA LEU A 9 11.64 6.64 7.05
C LEU A 9 10.52 5.77 6.46
N ARG A 10 9.45 6.40 5.97
CA ARG A 10 8.35 5.69 5.29
C ARG A 10 8.84 5.03 4.01
N LEU A 11 9.67 5.72 3.22
CA LEU A 11 10.23 5.18 1.98
C LEU A 11 11.14 3.98 2.29
N PHE A 12 11.98 4.08 3.32
CA PHE A 12 12.81 2.98 3.79
C PHE A 12 11.98 1.74 4.16
N ILE A 13 10.87 1.91 4.89
CA ILE A 13 9.97 0.80 5.24
C ILE A 13 9.33 0.17 4.02
N ILE A 14 8.87 0.98 3.06
CA ILE A 14 8.26 0.47 1.82
C ILE A 14 9.25 -0.41 1.07
N VAL A 15 10.49 0.04 0.90
CA VAL A 15 11.54 -0.73 0.22
C VAL A 15 11.85 -2.02 0.96
N LEU A 16 11.94 -1.95 2.30
CA LEU A 16 12.20 -3.12 3.14
C LEU A 16 11.07 -4.15 3.01
N VAL A 17 9.81 -3.73 3.16
CA VAL A 17 8.64 -4.61 3.03
C VAL A 17 8.59 -5.24 1.64
N ALA A 18 8.84 -4.47 0.58
CA ALA A 18 8.86 -4.99 -0.79
C ALA A 18 9.92 -6.08 -0.98
N ALA A 19 11.13 -5.89 -0.44
CA ALA A 19 12.19 -6.88 -0.52
C ALA A 19 11.82 -8.18 0.22
N PHE A 20 11.29 -8.09 1.44
CA PHE A 20 10.88 -9.26 2.21
C PHE A 20 9.70 -10.00 1.56
N VAL A 21 8.69 -9.27 1.06
CA VAL A 21 7.58 -9.90 0.32
C VAL A 21 8.08 -10.62 -0.93
N ALA A 22 9.01 -10.02 -1.69
CA ALA A 22 9.60 -10.67 -2.86
C ALA A 22 10.31 -11.98 -2.47
N THR A 23 11.12 -11.97 -1.39
CA THR A 23 11.76 -13.19 -0.91
C THR A 23 10.77 -14.26 -0.45
N ALA A 24 9.67 -13.87 0.21
CA ALA A 24 8.62 -14.79 0.65
C ALA A 24 7.91 -15.47 -0.53
N VAL A 25 7.61 -14.71 -1.59
CA VAL A 25 7.00 -15.22 -2.83
C VAL A 25 7.95 -16.18 -3.55
N ILE A 26 9.26 -15.89 -3.58
CA ILE A 26 10.26 -16.77 -4.19
C ILE A 26 10.36 -18.10 -3.43
N MET A 27 10.37 -18.04 -2.10
CA MET A 27 10.42 -19.22 -1.22
C MET A 27 9.11 -20.00 -1.15
N GLY A 28 7.99 -19.45 -1.66
CA GLY A 28 6.67 -20.05 -1.52
C GLY A 28 6.17 -20.09 -0.07
N ASN A 29 6.71 -19.24 0.81
CA ASN A 29 6.38 -19.25 2.24
C ASN A 29 5.28 -18.22 2.54
N LEU A 30 4.04 -18.71 2.59
CA LEU A 30 2.85 -17.88 2.83
C LEU A 30 2.87 -17.22 4.22
N LEU A 31 3.40 -17.92 5.23
CA LEU A 31 3.51 -17.41 6.59
C LEU A 31 4.46 -16.20 6.64
N LEU A 32 5.59 -16.29 5.95
CA LEU A 32 6.55 -15.19 5.83
C LEU A 32 5.96 -13.98 5.10
N ALA A 33 5.21 -14.21 4.02
CA ALA A 33 4.54 -13.15 3.27
C ALA A 33 3.53 -12.39 4.14
N PHE A 34 2.69 -13.12 4.89
CA PHE A 34 1.67 -12.54 5.74
C PHE A 34 2.26 -11.77 6.93
N ILE A 35 3.26 -12.33 7.61
CA ILE A 35 3.96 -11.64 8.71
C ILE A 35 4.61 -10.35 8.21
N THR A 36 5.23 -10.38 7.02
CA THR A 36 5.89 -9.19 6.45
C THR A 36 4.89 -8.08 6.18
N LEU A 37 3.74 -8.39 5.58
CA LEU A 37 2.67 -7.41 5.34
C LEU A 37 2.11 -6.84 6.65
N LEU A 38 1.88 -7.69 7.64
CA LEU A 38 1.38 -7.29 8.96
C LEU A 38 2.40 -6.38 9.67
N LEU A 39 3.67 -6.75 9.74
CA LEU A 39 4.71 -5.93 10.37
C LEU A 39 4.92 -4.62 9.61
N GLY A 40 4.91 -4.64 8.29
CA GLY A 40 5.03 -3.44 7.45
C GLY A 40 3.90 -2.43 7.69
N THR A 41 2.66 -2.92 7.79
CA THR A 41 1.50 -2.07 8.10
C THR A 41 1.56 -1.54 9.54
N LEU A 42 1.93 -2.37 10.52
CA LEU A 42 2.09 -1.94 11.91
C LEU A 42 3.16 -0.86 12.05
N ALA A 43 4.34 -1.09 11.47
CA ALA A 43 5.45 -0.14 11.49
C ALA A 43 5.05 1.21 10.88
N SER A 44 4.36 1.16 9.73
CA SER A 44 3.84 2.35 9.07
C SER A 44 2.83 3.12 9.93
N TYR A 45 1.96 2.41 10.66
CA TYR A 45 0.99 3.01 11.58
C TYR A 45 1.65 3.70 12.77
N PHE A 46 2.61 3.04 13.44
CA PHE A 46 3.33 3.61 14.58
C PHE A 46 4.12 4.86 14.19
N ILE A 47 4.76 4.86 13.03
CA ILE A 47 5.53 6.01 12.56
C ILE A 47 4.62 7.18 12.19
N LYS A 48 3.45 6.92 11.60
CA LYS A 48 2.46 7.97 11.34
C LYS A 48 1.97 8.63 12.64
N LYS A 49 1.71 7.84 13.69
CA LYS A 49 1.27 8.35 15.00
C LYS A 49 2.25 9.36 15.63
N ASN A 50 3.54 9.24 15.30
CA ASN A 50 4.60 10.10 15.85
C ASN A 50 4.85 11.40 15.06
N VAL A 51 4.05 11.69 14.03
CA VAL A 51 4.13 12.94 13.25
C VAL A 51 3.12 13.95 13.79
N TYR A 52 3.57 15.18 14.03
CA TYR A 52 2.71 16.28 14.45
C TYR A 52 1.85 16.70 13.24
N GLU A 53 0.54 16.50 13.32
CA GLU A 53 -0.39 16.81 12.24
C GLU A 53 -0.94 18.23 12.47
N ILE A 54 -0.53 19.19 11.63
CA ILE A 54 -1.21 20.49 11.56
C ILE A 54 -2.46 20.25 10.72
N THR A 55 -3.61 20.13 11.38
CA THR A 55 -4.92 20.04 10.72
C THR A 55 -5.34 21.45 10.31
N GLU A 56 -5.15 21.81 9.04
CA GLU A 56 -5.88 22.93 8.46
C GLU A 56 -7.31 22.49 8.12
N ASP A 57 -8.28 23.29 8.57
CA ASP A 57 -9.70 22.95 8.63
C ASP A 57 -10.42 23.37 7.33
N GLU A 58 -10.59 22.44 6.38
CA GLU A 58 -11.47 22.58 5.22
C GLU A 58 -12.51 21.44 5.19
N ARG A 59 -13.45 21.50 6.14
CA ARG A 59 -14.34 20.41 6.58
C ARG A 59 -15.19 19.70 5.52
N THR A 60 -15.60 20.33 4.42
CA THR A 60 -16.58 19.75 3.49
C THR A 60 -15.93 19.05 2.28
N ALA A 61 -14.85 19.58 1.73
CA ALA A 61 -14.07 18.91 0.68
C ALA A 61 -13.27 17.71 1.24
N LEU A 62 -12.90 17.76 2.53
CA LEU A 62 -12.16 16.69 3.20
C LEU A 62 -12.94 15.38 3.35
N VAL A 63 -14.26 15.43 3.58
CA VAL A 63 -15.03 14.21 3.90
C VAL A 63 -15.19 13.31 2.68
N ALA A 64 -15.53 13.87 1.52
CA ALA A 64 -15.60 13.11 0.27
C ALA A 64 -14.22 12.55 -0.13
N ASN A 65 -13.17 13.37 0.05
CA ASN A 65 -11.79 12.95 -0.21
C ASN A 65 -11.32 11.85 0.76
N ASN A 66 -11.71 11.92 2.04
CA ASN A 66 -11.39 10.90 3.04
C ASN A 66 -12.14 9.58 2.80
N ALA A 67 -13.41 9.64 2.43
CA ALA A 67 -14.19 8.44 2.11
C ALA A 67 -13.64 7.72 0.87
N SER A 68 -13.37 8.46 -0.20
CA SER A 68 -12.74 7.93 -1.42
C SER A 68 -11.36 7.35 -1.14
N ARG A 69 -10.54 8.05 -0.33
CA ARG A 69 -9.22 7.58 0.07
C ARG A 69 -9.28 6.31 0.91
N MET A 70 -10.21 6.22 1.86
CA MET A 70 -10.38 5.00 2.66
C MET A 70 -10.82 3.82 1.79
N ALA A 71 -11.78 4.03 0.89
CA ALA A 71 -12.24 3.00 -0.05
C ALA A 71 -11.08 2.49 -0.91
N MET A 72 -10.26 3.39 -1.45
CA MET A 72 -9.07 3.03 -2.21
C MET A 72 -8.07 2.23 -1.37
N VAL A 73 -7.75 2.68 -0.16
CA VAL A 73 -6.78 2.01 0.71
C VAL A 73 -7.26 0.59 1.06
N LEU A 74 -8.52 0.43 1.41
CA LEU A 74 -9.11 -0.88 1.69
C LEU A 74 -9.06 -1.77 0.45
N PHE A 75 -9.48 -1.26 -0.71
CA PHE A 75 -9.49 -2.02 -1.95
C PHE A 75 -8.08 -2.49 -2.34
N LEU A 76 -7.11 -1.56 -2.35
CA LEU A 76 -5.70 -1.86 -2.61
C LEU A 76 -5.15 -2.90 -1.63
N THR A 77 -5.49 -2.79 -0.35
CA THR A 77 -5.03 -3.74 0.67
C THR A 77 -5.56 -5.15 0.36
N VAL A 78 -6.86 -5.28 0.08
CA VAL A 78 -7.49 -6.56 -0.21
C VAL A 78 -6.87 -7.21 -1.46
N ILE A 79 -6.79 -6.49 -2.58
CA ILE A 79 -6.24 -7.06 -3.82
C ILE A 79 -4.74 -7.38 -3.70
N THR A 80 -3.98 -6.60 -2.93
CA THR A 80 -2.56 -6.87 -2.70
C THR A 80 -2.36 -8.12 -1.85
N VAL A 81 -3.11 -8.26 -0.75
CA VAL A 81 -3.03 -9.44 0.12
C VAL A 81 -3.42 -10.70 -0.66
N LEU A 82 -4.51 -10.65 -1.43
CA LEU A 82 -4.95 -11.76 -2.27
C LEU A 82 -3.93 -12.09 -3.36
N GLY A 83 -3.46 -11.07 -4.10
CA GLY A 83 -2.49 -11.25 -5.18
C GLY A 83 -1.16 -11.85 -4.71
N VAL A 84 -0.59 -11.31 -3.62
CA VAL A 84 0.63 -11.85 -3.00
C VAL A 84 0.39 -13.26 -2.45
N GLY A 85 -0.77 -13.52 -1.85
CA GLY A 85 -1.14 -14.86 -1.36
C GLY A 85 -1.16 -15.90 -2.48
N LEU A 86 -1.82 -15.58 -3.61
CA LEU A 86 -1.86 -16.44 -4.79
C LEU A 86 -0.47 -16.67 -5.40
N LEU A 87 0.33 -15.61 -5.53
CA LEU A 87 1.70 -15.72 -6.07
C LEU A 87 2.61 -16.56 -5.18
N THR A 88 2.41 -16.53 -3.86
CA THR A 88 3.17 -17.37 -2.93
C THR A 88 2.77 -18.83 -3.03
N LEU A 89 1.51 -19.11 -3.37
CA LEU A 89 0.96 -20.45 -3.56
C LEU A 89 1.16 -21.01 -4.97
N LYS A 90 1.92 -20.33 -5.85
CA LYS A 90 2.15 -20.73 -7.25
C LYS A 90 2.65 -22.17 -7.42
N SER A 91 3.38 -22.70 -6.44
CA SER A 91 3.90 -24.07 -6.46
C SER A 91 2.82 -25.13 -6.19
N THR A 92 1.77 -24.76 -5.45
CA THR A 92 0.67 -25.64 -5.05
C THR A 92 -0.52 -25.51 -6.00
N PHE A 93 -0.84 -24.28 -6.41
CA PHE A 93 -1.97 -23.97 -7.29
C PHE A 93 -1.51 -23.10 -8.47
N PRO A 94 -0.80 -23.69 -9.45
CA PRO A 94 -0.26 -22.95 -10.58
C PRO A 94 -1.34 -22.26 -11.43
N GLU A 95 -2.55 -22.81 -11.48
CA GLU A 95 -3.69 -22.26 -12.23
C GLU A 95 -4.09 -20.84 -11.78
N PHE A 96 -3.86 -20.48 -10.53
CA PHE A 96 -4.16 -19.14 -10.01
C PHE A 96 -2.99 -18.15 -10.12
N THR A 97 -1.84 -18.57 -10.65
CA THR A 97 -0.66 -17.69 -10.77
C THR A 97 -0.96 -16.46 -11.62
N GLN A 98 -1.69 -16.64 -12.72
CA GLN A 98 -2.10 -15.53 -13.58
C GLN A 98 -3.02 -14.55 -12.85
N ALA A 99 -3.96 -15.05 -12.03
CA ALA A 99 -4.81 -14.21 -11.19
C ALA A 99 -3.99 -13.43 -10.13
N GLY A 100 -2.94 -14.04 -9.59
CA GLY A 100 -2.00 -13.37 -8.68
C GLY A 100 -1.28 -12.19 -9.33
N PHE A 101 -0.77 -12.38 -10.56
CA PHE A 101 -0.15 -11.30 -11.33
C PHE A 101 -1.14 -10.19 -11.68
N THR A 102 -2.32 -10.52 -12.19
CA THR A 102 -3.30 -9.50 -12.56
C THR A 102 -3.75 -8.66 -11.38
N LEU A 103 -3.94 -9.26 -10.19
CA LEU A 103 -4.30 -8.52 -8.97
C LEU A 103 -3.19 -7.57 -8.52
N THR A 104 -1.94 -8.03 -8.53
CA THR A 104 -0.79 -7.21 -8.11
C THR A 104 -0.47 -6.09 -9.12
N ASP A 105 -0.56 -6.37 -10.41
CA ASP A 105 -0.41 -5.37 -11.48
C ASP A 105 -1.53 -4.33 -11.43
N SER A 106 -2.77 -4.76 -11.19
CA SER A 106 -3.92 -3.86 -11.01
C SER A 106 -3.73 -2.94 -9.80
N ALA A 107 -3.18 -3.45 -8.70
CA ALA A 107 -2.86 -2.64 -7.53
C ALA A 107 -1.82 -1.56 -7.85
N CYS A 108 -0.78 -1.90 -8.61
CA CYS A 108 0.23 -0.95 -9.05
C CYS A 108 -0.37 0.13 -9.95
N LEU A 109 -1.17 -0.27 -10.94
CA LEU A 109 -1.84 0.64 -11.86
C LEU A 109 -2.79 1.60 -11.12
N LEU A 110 -3.57 1.10 -10.16
CA LEU A 110 -4.46 1.93 -9.34
C LEU A 110 -3.70 2.96 -8.50
N LEU A 111 -2.54 2.59 -7.94
CA LEU A 111 -1.68 3.53 -7.22
C LEU A 111 -1.13 4.64 -8.13
N LEU A 112 -0.73 4.29 -9.36
CA LEU A 112 -0.26 5.25 -10.35
C LEU A 112 -1.39 6.20 -10.78
N LEU A 113 -2.57 5.67 -11.08
CA LEU A 113 -3.75 6.46 -11.43
C LEU A 113 -4.14 7.41 -10.30
N TYR A 114 -4.19 6.92 -9.06
CA TYR A 114 -4.47 7.77 -7.89
C TYR A 114 -3.49 8.91 -7.77
N SER A 115 -2.19 8.61 -7.86
CA SER A 115 -1.13 9.60 -7.72
C SER A 115 -1.20 10.63 -8.86
N GLY A 116 -1.45 10.18 -10.09
CA GLY A 116 -1.63 11.04 -11.26
C GLY A 116 -2.84 11.97 -11.13
N PHE A 117 -4.00 11.43 -10.75
CA PHE A 117 -5.18 12.26 -10.51
C PHE A 117 -4.99 13.22 -9.35
N TYR A 118 -4.39 12.78 -8.25
CA TYR A 118 -4.08 13.64 -7.12
C TYR A 118 -3.20 14.83 -7.52
N LEU A 119 -2.14 14.59 -8.29
CA LEU A 119 -1.27 15.66 -8.82
C LEU A 119 -2.03 16.60 -9.77
N TYR A 120 -2.85 16.06 -10.66
CA TYR A 120 -3.64 16.85 -11.61
C TYR A 120 -4.65 17.77 -10.90
N TYR A 121 -5.46 17.22 -10.00
CA TYR A 121 -6.46 18.00 -9.26
C TYR A 121 -5.82 18.98 -8.28
N ASN A 122 -4.71 18.61 -7.64
CA ASN A 122 -3.96 19.53 -6.78
C ASN A 122 -3.35 20.70 -7.56
N LYS A 123 -2.91 20.49 -8.81
CA LYS A 123 -2.42 21.58 -9.68
C LYS A 123 -3.56 22.47 -10.20
N LYS A 124 -4.76 21.91 -10.37
CA LYS A 124 -5.91 22.61 -10.98
C LYS A 124 -6.74 23.38 -9.96
N HIS A 125 -6.80 22.92 -8.71
CA HIS A 125 -7.68 23.45 -7.66
C HIS A 125 -6.95 23.84 -6.36
N GLY A 126 -5.64 23.60 -6.25
CA GLY A 126 -4.80 24.05 -5.13
C GLY A 126 -3.83 25.14 -5.57
#